data_AF-A0AAC9YZW3-F1
#
_entry.id   AF-A0AAC9YZW3-F1
#
_cell.length_a   1.000
_cell.length_b   1.000
_cell.length_c   1.000
_cell.angle_alpha   90.00
_cell.angle_beta   90.00
_cell.angle_gamma   90.00
#
_symmetry.space_group_name_H-M   'P 1'
#
loop_
_entity.id
_entity.type
_entity.pdbx_description
1 polymer ?
#
loop_
_entity_poly.entity_id
_entity_poly.type
_entity_poly.pdbx_seq_one_letter_code
_entity_poly.pdbx_strand_id
1 'polypeptide(L)'
;MARKSYAENIKSVKLMIDGLRNHKDNLPAGIDEAFINELEALKNKVETLNSEQEKLKADLKSKTEEFDKQLKLLTDKQSVARKRTKMDYQQSQWREFGIEDKR
;
A
#
# COMPACT_ATOMS: atom_id res chain seq x y z
N MET A 1 21.28 1.53 -18.01
CA MET A 1 21.55 2.36 -16.80
C MET A 1 20.56 1.94 -15.73
N ALA A 2 21.02 1.49 -14.56
CA ALA A 2 20.12 1.13 -13.46
C ALA A 2 19.35 2.37 -12.99
N ARG A 3 18.04 2.22 -12.73
CA ARG A 3 17.20 3.31 -12.24
C ARG A 3 17.61 3.60 -10.79
N LYS A 4 17.95 4.86 -10.51
CA LYS A 4 18.22 5.33 -9.13
C LYS A 4 17.03 4.99 -8.22
N SER A 5 17.31 4.53 -7.01
CA SER A 5 16.32 4.34 -5.95
C SER A 5 15.69 5.67 -5.54
N TYR A 6 14.57 5.61 -4.81
CA TYR A 6 13.93 6.79 -4.23
C TYR A 6 14.92 7.64 -3.42
N ALA A 7 15.65 7.01 -2.48
CA ALA A 7 16.58 7.71 -1.59
C ALA A 7 17.72 8.38 -2.37
N GLU A 8 18.25 7.70 -3.39
CA GLU A 8 19.28 8.26 -4.26
C GLU A 8 18.77 9.46 -5.07
N ASN A 9 17.53 9.42 -5.56
CA ASN A 9 16.92 10.55 -6.27
C ASN A 9 16.72 11.75 -5.33
N ILE A 10 16.15 11.56 -4.14
CA ILE A 10 15.97 12.65 -3.16
C ILE A 10 17.30 13.27 -2.75
N LYS A 11 18.31 12.44 -2.46
CA LYS A 11 19.65 12.93 -2.12
C LYS A 11 20.27 13.72 -3.28
N SER A 12 20.16 13.21 -4.50
CA SER A 12 20.69 13.86 -5.71
C SER A 12 20.00 15.21 -5.96
N VAL A 13 18.68 15.29 -5.82
CA VAL A 13 17.92 16.54 -6.03
C VAL A 13 18.22 17.55 -4.93
N LYS A 14 18.33 17.11 -3.67
CA LYS A 14 18.74 17.99 -2.57
C LYS A 14 20.10 18.63 -2.83
N LEU A 15 21.10 17.83 -3.21
CA LEU A 15 22.43 18.34 -3.56
C LEU A 15 22.39 19.34 -4.72
N MET A 16 21.51 19.14 -5.69
CA MET A 16 21.32 20.08 -6.81
C MET A 16 20.70 21.39 -6.33
N ILE A 17 19.64 21.35 -5.51
CA ILE A 17 19.02 22.56 -4.93
C ILE A 17 20.05 23.33 -4.09
N ASP A 18 20.79 22.63 -3.22
CA ASP A 18 21.82 23.25 -2.37
C ASP A 18 22.92 23.89 -3.24
N GLY A 19 23.36 23.19 -4.30
CA GLY A 19 24.34 23.71 -5.25
C GLY A 19 23.86 24.97 -5.98
N LEU A 20 22.62 24.98 -6.49
CA LEU A 20 22.03 26.14 -7.16
C LEU A 20 21.86 27.32 -6.19
N ARG A 21 21.42 27.05 -4.95
CA ARG A 21 21.27 28.09 -3.92
C ARG A 21 22.59 28.68 -3.43
N ASN A 22 23.69 27.94 -3.50
CA ASN A 22 25.01 28.45 -3.16
C ASN A 22 25.66 29.26 -4.29
N HIS A 23 25.14 29.17 -5.51
CA HIS A 23 25.66 29.87 -6.70
C HIS A 23 24.61 30.77 -7.35
N LYS A 24 23.80 31.49 -6.54
CA LYS A 24 22.67 32.31 -7.02
C LYS A 24 23.08 33.38 -8.04
N ASP A 25 24.30 33.89 -7.92
CA ASP A 25 24.85 34.94 -8.80
C ASP A 25 25.32 34.39 -10.16
N ASN A 26 25.37 33.06 -10.33
CA ASN A 26 25.83 32.41 -11.55
C ASN A 26 24.98 31.16 -11.86
N LEU A 27 23.66 31.35 -11.95
CA LEU A 27 22.74 30.28 -12.30
C LEU A 27 22.84 29.92 -13.79
N PRO A 28 22.68 28.63 -14.17
CA PRO A 28 22.58 28.24 -15.56
C PRO A 28 21.40 28.93 -16.26
N ALA A 29 21.54 29.15 -17.58
CA ALA A 29 20.48 29.75 -18.37
C ALA A 29 19.16 28.97 -18.26
N GLY A 30 18.06 29.68 -17.97
CA GLY A 30 16.74 29.10 -17.81
C GLY A 30 16.44 28.55 -16.40
N ILE A 31 17.37 28.65 -15.45
CA ILE A 31 17.12 28.35 -14.04
C ILE A 31 17.13 29.67 -13.25
N ASP A 32 16.00 29.99 -12.63
CA ASP A 32 15.85 31.13 -11.74
C ASP A 32 15.44 30.68 -10.32
N GLU A 33 15.25 31.64 -9.43
CA GLU A 33 14.85 31.35 -8.05
C GLU A 33 13.46 30.70 -7.97
N ALA A 34 12.55 31.03 -8.89
CA ALA A 34 11.22 30.42 -8.95
C ALA A 34 11.32 28.93 -9.26
N PHE A 35 12.14 28.55 -10.24
CA PHE A 35 12.43 27.15 -10.58
C PHE A 35 13.02 26.39 -9.40
N ILE A 36 14.00 26.97 -8.70
CA ILE A 36 14.63 26.33 -7.53
C ILE A 36 13.58 26.08 -6.43
N ASN A 37 12.69 27.04 -6.19
CA ASN A 37 11.64 26.92 -5.19
C ASN A 37 10.59 25.87 -5.58
N GLU A 38 10.21 25.80 -6.85
CA GLU A 38 9.33 24.75 -7.36
C GLU A 38 9.96 23.37 -7.21
N LEU A 39 11.25 23.24 -7.55
CA LEU A 39 11.99 21.98 -7.41
C LEU A 39 12.07 21.52 -5.95
N GLU A 40 12.28 22.43 -5.00
CA GLU A 40 12.25 22.14 -3.57
C GLU A 40 10.85 21.73 -3.10
N ALA A 41 9.81 22.45 -3.52
CA ALA A 41 8.42 22.13 -3.20
C ALA A 41 8.04 20.73 -3.71
N LEU A 42 8.42 20.38 -4.94
CA LEU A 42 8.21 19.05 -5.51
C LEU A 42 8.95 17.97 -4.71
N LYS A 43 10.23 18.20 -4.37
CA LYS A 43 11.02 17.28 -3.54
C LYS A 43 10.34 17.04 -2.19
N ASN A 44 9.86 18.08 -1.52
CA ASN A 44 9.17 17.97 -0.22
C ASN A 44 7.82 17.25 -0.35
N LYS A 45 7.06 17.51 -1.42
CA LYS A 45 5.81 16.82 -1.69
C LYS A 45 6.03 15.33 -1.91
N VAL A 46 7.07 14.96 -2.66
CA VAL A 46 7.45 13.56 -2.89
C VAL A 46 7.82 12.86 -1.57
N GLU A 47 8.57 13.51 -0.68
CA GLU A 47 8.89 12.96 0.65
C GLU A 47 7.64 12.76 1.53
N THR A 48 6.71 13.69 1.46
CA THR A 48 5.42 13.60 2.16
C THR A 48 4.62 12.41 1.65
N LEU A 49 4.45 12.29 0.32
CA LEU A 49 3.73 11.19 -0.31
C LEU A 49 4.38 9.83 -0.04
N ASN A 50 5.72 9.74 0.00
CA ASN A 50 6.41 8.51 0.37
C ASN A 50 6.09 8.12 1.83
N SER A 51 6.11 9.09 2.75
CA SER A 51 5.78 8.84 4.16
C SER A 51 4.33 8.40 4.35
N GLU A 52 3.39 9.00 3.62
CA GLU A 52 1.99 8.58 3.58
C GLU A 52 1.84 7.17 3.00
N GLN A 53 2.56 6.85 1.93
CA GLN A 53 2.57 5.50 1.34
C GLN A 53 3.04 4.44 2.34
N GLU A 54 4.11 4.71 3.10
CA GLU A 54 4.60 3.75 4.10
C GLU A 54 3.60 3.53 5.24
N LYS A 55 2.89 4.59 5.68
CA LYS A 55 1.78 4.45 6.64
C LYS A 55 0.65 3.58 6.09
N LEU A 56 0.21 3.85 4.85
CA LEU A 56 -0.85 3.06 4.21
C LEU A 56 -0.46 1.59 4.04
N LYS A 57 0.82 1.28 3.74
CA LYS A 57 1.32 -0.10 3.69
C LYS A 57 1.23 -0.79 5.06
N ALA A 58 1.58 -0.07 6.13
CA ALA A 58 1.46 -0.60 7.49
C ALA A 58 -0.01 -0.87 7.88
N ASP A 59 -0.90 0.07 7.58
CA ASP A 59 -2.34 -0.06 7.84
C ASP A 59 -2.94 -1.22 7.04
N LEU A 60 -2.60 -1.33 5.76
CA LEU A 60 -3.03 -2.44 4.91
C LEU A 60 -2.58 -3.78 5.49
N LYS A 61 -1.32 -3.89 5.91
CA LYS A 61 -0.81 -5.12 6.54
C LYS A 61 -1.63 -5.49 7.78
N SER A 62 -1.87 -4.53 8.68
CA SER A 62 -2.65 -4.76 9.89
C SER A 62 -4.09 -5.20 9.57
N LYS A 63 -4.72 -4.59 8.57
CA LYS A 63 -6.10 -4.92 8.18
C LYS A 63 -6.20 -6.26 7.48
N THR A 64 -5.20 -6.64 6.68
CA THR A 64 -5.12 -7.98 6.10
C THR A 64 -5.00 -9.04 7.19
N GLU A 65 -4.15 -8.84 8.19
CA GLU A 65 -4.04 -9.78 9.32
C GLU A 65 -5.34 -9.93 10.12
N GLU A 66 -6.10 -8.85 10.30
CA GLU A 66 -7.42 -8.87 10.93
C GLU A 66 -8.43 -9.63 10.07
N PHE A 67 -8.47 -9.33 8.77
CA PHE A 67 -9.34 -9.99 7.79
C PHE A 67 -9.11 -11.50 7.74
N ASP A 68 -7.84 -11.93 7.63
CA ASP A 68 -7.48 -13.35 7.54
C ASP A 68 -7.91 -14.13 8.79
N LYS A 69 -7.77 -13.52 9.97
CA LYS A 69 -8.24 -14.12 11.24
C LYS A 69 -9.76 -14.33 11.24
N GLN A 70 -10.52 -13.31 10.83
CA GLN A 70 -11.99 -13.41 10.79
C GLN A 70 -12.47 -14.38 9.72
N LEU A 71 -11.83 -14.38 8.54
CA LEU A 71 -12.16 -15.31 7.47
C LEU A 71 -11.93 -16.76 7.91
N LYS A 72 -10.81 -17.04 8.59
CA LYS A 72 -10.56 -18.38 9.15
C LYS A 72 -11.61 -18.79 10.18
N LEU A 73 -11.96 -17.90 11.10
CA LEU A 73 -12.99 -18.18 12.10
C LEU A 73 -14.35 -18.45 11.46
N LEU A 74 -14.70 -17.68 10.42
CA LEU A 74 -15.92 -17.85 9.65
C LEU A 74 -15.97 -19.22 8.97
N THR A 75 -14.91 -19.61 8.26
CA THR A 75 -14.86 -20.90 7.54
C THR A 75 -14.81 -22.09 8.50
N ASP A 76 -14.13 -21.97 9.64
CA ASP A 76 -14.14 -22.99 10.70
C ASP A 76 -15.55 -23.19 11.27
N LYS A 77 -16.26 -22.08 11.59
CA LYS A 77 -17.65 -22.14 12.06
C LYS A 77 -18.59 -22.72 11.00
N GLN A 78 -18.43 -22.32 9.75
CA GLN A 78 -19.20 -22.85 8.63
C GLN A 78 -18.98 -24.36 8.46
N SER A 79 -17.73 -24.84 8.61
CA SER A 79 -17.39 -26.27 8.55
C SER A 79 -18.08 -27.06 9.67
N VAL A 80 -18.08 -26.53 10.90
CA VAL A 80 -18.81 -27.15 12.03
C VAL A 80 -20.32 -27.18 11.76
N ALA A 81 -20.90 -26.05 11.33
CA ALA A 81 -22.32 -25.97 10.99
C ALA A 81 -22.69 -27.00 9.91
N ARG A 82 -21.91 -27.06 8.82
CA ARG A 82 -22.09 -28.05 7.74
C ARG A 82 -22.07 -29.49 8.26
N LYS A 83 -21.11 -29.84 9.13
CA LYS A 83 -21.03 -31.19 9.71
C LYS A 83 -22.27 -31.53 10.53
N ARG A 84 -22.73 -30.60 11.39
CA ARG A 84 -23.94 -30.80 12.21
C ARG A 84 -25.19 -30.94 11.36
N THR A 85 -25.39 -30.07 10.38
CA THR A 85 -26.50 -30.19 9.43
C THR A 85 -26.55 -31.55 8.75
N LYS A 86 -25.39 -32.09 8.33
CA LYS A 86 -25.33 -33.43 7.71
C LYS A 86 -25.67 -34.57 8.67
N MET A 87 -25.43 -34.39 9.97
CA MET A 87 -25.76 -35.38 11.00
C MET A 87 -27.25 -35.35 11.36
N ASP A 88 -27.84 -34.16 11.41
CA ASP A 88 -29.19 -33.95 11.95
C ASP A 88 -30.29 -33.96 10.88
N TYR A 89 -29.95 -33.73 9.60
CA TYR A 89 -30.92 -33.62 8.50
C TYR A 89 -30.65 -34.63 7.38
N GLN A 90 -31.73 -35.05 6.70
CA GLN A 90 -31.64 -35.93 5.54
C GLN A 90 -30.95 -35.23 4.36
N GLN A 91 -30.25 -36.00 3.52
CA GLN A 91 -29.47 -35.46 2.39
C GLN A 91 -30.32 -34.65 1.39
N SER A 92 -31.59 -34.98 1.21
CA SER A 92 -32.54 -34.23 0.38
C SER A 92 -32.72 -32.78 0.85
N GLN A 93 -32.57 -32.52 2.15
CA GLN A 93 -32.75 -31.21 2.77
C GLN A 93 -31.47 -30.36 2.78
N TRP A 94 -30.30 -30.95 2.49
CA TRP A 94 -29.01 -30.25 2.60
C TRP A 94 -28.89 -29.02 1.69
N ARG A 95 -29.56 -29.02 0.53
CA ARG A 95 -29.57 -27.88 -0.39
C ARG A 95 -30.16 -26.61 0.25
N GLU A 96 -31.11 -26.75 1.18
CA GLU A 96 -31.70 -25.62 1.90
C GLU A 96 -30.66 -24.88 2.76
N PHE A 97 -29.58 -25.57 3.15
CA PHE A 97 -28.47 -25.01 3.92
C PHE A 97 -27.27 -24.61 3.05
N GLY A 98 -27.44 -24.55 1.72
CA GLY A 98 -26.35 -24.25 0.78
C GLY A 98 -25.30 -25.36 0.68
N ILE A 99 -25.63 -26.58 1.09
CA ILE A 99 -24.72 -27.73 1.01
C ILE A 99 -24.99 -28.48 -0.30
N GLU A 100 -24.16 -28.20 -1.29
CA GLU A 100 -24.12 -28.94 -2.55
C GLU A 100 -22.97 -29.96 -2.49
N ASP A 101 -23.22 -31.16 -1.96
CA ASP A 101 -22.29 -32.28 -2.21
C ASP A 101 -22.47 -32.72 -3.67
N LYS A 102 -21.35 -32.77 -4.41
CA LYS A 102 -21.34 -33.41 -5.73
C LYS A 102 -21.72 -34.88 -5.53
N ARG A 103 -22.75 -35.32 -6.26
CA ARG A 103 -23.07 -36.74 -6.43
C ARG A 103 -21.89 -37.47 -7.05
#